data_AF-A0A3P1W0D9-F1
#
_entry.id   AF-A0A3P1W0D9-F1
#
_cell.length_a   1.000
_cell.length_b   1.000
_cell.length_c   1.000
_cell.angle_alpha   90.00
_cell.angle_beta   90.00
_cell.angle_gamma   90.00
#
_symmetry.space_group_name_H-M   'P 1'
#
loop_
_entity.id
_entity.type
_entity.pdbx_description
1 polymer ?
#
loop_
_entity_poly.entity_id
_entity_poly.type
_entity_poly.pdbx_seq_one_letter_code
_entity_poly.pdbx_strand_id
1 'polypeptide(L)'
;MKKILLLIFMIMSLTIFGISKTEGLGQDITSKIKFLMTRDQFEKVIQRKKIREQNGIVYYENVQDPIGLEQELASFIFTKDGLISSVFSRFTDLQGHKKIFNQYREYFKNVPKNKLTKIENLKDNAILYYNDNILLSIKYFNNQTLITVQLYNNEILDYRIKEIKNIKE
;
A
#
# COMPACT_ATOMS: atom_id res chain seq x y z
N MET A 1 -15.58 8.81 35.61
CA MET A 1 -14.66 7.86 34.91
C MET A 1 -15.08 7.55 33.47
N LYS A 2 -16.34 7.19 33.17
CA LYS A 2 -16.79 6.91 31.78
C LYS A 2 -16.55 8.05 30.78
N LYS A 3 -16.69 9.32 31.18
CA LYS A 3 -16.50 10.49 30.31
C LYS A 3 -15.03 10.73 29.91
N ILE A 4 -14.07 10.46 30.79
CA ILE A 4 -12.64 10.57 30.49
C ILE A 4 -12.19 9.38 29.60
N LEU A 5 -12.73 8.19 29.84
CA LEU A 5 -12.47 7.03 28.97
C LEU A 5 -13.00 7.24 27.54
N LEU A 6 -14.20 7.85 27.40
CA LEU A 6 -14.76 8.25 26.11
C LEU A 6 -13.90 9.32 25.41
N LEU A 7 -13.37 10.28 26.18
CA LEU A 7 -12.49 11.31 25.64
C LEU A 7 -11.16 10.72 25.15
N ILE A 8 -10.59 9.74 25.88
CA ILE A 8 -9.37 9.03 25.47
C ILE A 8 -9.63 8.13 24.24
N PHE A 9 -10.78 7.45 24.16
CA PHE A 9 -11.21 6.72 22.96
C PHE A 9 -11.48 7.66 21.76
N MET A 10 -11.96 8.88 22.02
CA MET A 10 -12.20 9.90 21.01
C MET A 10 -10.89 10.53 20.52
N ILE A 11 -9.88 10.70 21.40
CA ILE A 11 -8.53 11.15 21.01
C ILE A 11 -7.80 10.07 20.21
N MET A 12 -7.99 8.79 20.53
CA MET A 12 -7.50 7.66 19.71
C MET A 12 -8.27 7.49 18.39
N SER A 13 -9.47 8.07 18.27
CA SER A 13 -10.22 8.13 17.01
C SER A 13 -9.79 9.29 16.09
N LEU A 14 -8.94 10.19 16.59
CA LEU A 14 -8.41 11.33 15.83
C LEU A 14 -7.09 11.06 15.12
N THR A 15 -6.50 9.85 15.23
CA THR A 15 -5.55 9.38 14.21
C THR A 15 -6.34 8.87 12.99
N ILE A 16 -7.05 9.77 12.34
CA ILE A 16 -7.16 9.67 10.89
C ILE A 16 -5.71 9.81 10.41
N PHE A 17 -5.29 9.00 9.44
CA PHE A 17 -4.34 9.32 8.37
C PHE A 17 -3.60 8.06 7.97
N GLY A 18 -4.33 7.21 7.25
CA GLY A 18 -3.72 6.35 6.26
C GLY A 18 -3.25 7.16 5.05
N ILE A 19 -3.17 6.51 3.90
CA ILE A 19 -2.94 7.20 2.63
C ILE A 19 -3.97 8.33 2.45
N SER A 20 -3.45 9.55 2.32
CA SER A 20 -4.19 10.79 2.42
C SER A 20 -3.95 11.61 1.16
N LYS A 21 -5.04 12.11 0.55
CA LYS A 21 -4.97 12.98 -0.64
C LYS A 21 -4.22 14.29 -0.39
N THR A 22 -4.06 14.70 0.88
CA THR A 22 -3.42 15.95 1.29
C THR A 22 -2.08 15.75 2.01
N GLU A 23 -1.85 14.56 2.57
CA GLU A 23 -0.64 14.26 3.37
C GLU A 23 0.27 13.20 2.75
N GLY A 24 -0.18 12.46 1.72
CA GLY A 24 0.61 11.46 1.04
C GLY A 24 0.52 10.08 1.69
N LEU A 25 1.65 9.39 1.82
CA LEU A 25 1.73 8.09 2.48
C LEU A 25 1.75 8.30 4.00
N GLY A 26 0.70 7.87 4.69
CA GLY A 26 0.63 7.83 6.16
C GLY A 26 1.15 6.51 6.72
N GLN A 27 1.01 6.26 8.03
CA GLN A 27 1.43 4.99 8.65
C GLN A 27 0.52 3.79 8.30
N ASP A 28 -0.61 4.04 7.62
CA ASP A 28 -1.55 3.00 7.26
C ASP A 28 -1.45 2.62 5.78
N ILE A 29 -1.59 1.32 5.50
CA ILE A 29 -1.63 0.75 4.15
C ILE A 29 -3.01 1.06 3.52
N THR A 30 -4.07 0.91 4.29
CA THR A 30 -5.45 1.28 3.92
C THR A 30 -6.12 1.99 5.09
N SER A 31 -7.41 2.34 5.00
CA SER A 31 -8.16 2.90 6.14
C SER A 31 -8.26 1.96 7.34
N LYS A 32 -8.00 0.67 7.13
CA LYS A 32 -8.15 -0.39 8.12
C LYS A 32 -6.82 -1.06 8.45
N ILE A 33 -6.02 -1.36 7.43
CA ILE A 33 -4.79 -2.13 7.56
C ILE A 33 -3.62 -1.19 7.80
N LYS A 34 -2.83 -1.45 8.86
CA LYS A 34 -1.70 -0.60 9.28
C LYS A 34 -0.40 -1.40 9.33
N PHE A 35 0.73 -0.71 9.10
CA PHE A 35 2.03 -1.32 9.35
C PHE A 35 2.18 -1.72 10.82
N LEU A 36 3.01 -2.74 11.06
CA LEU A 36 3.32 -3.29 12.38
C LEU A 36 2.11 -3.86 13.15
N MET A 37 0.96 -4.03 12.49
CA MET A 37 -0.11 -4.86 13.03
C MET A 37 0.40 -6.26 13.28
N THR A 38 0.09 -6.81 14.47
CA THR A 38 0.27 -8.23 14.72
C THR A 38 -0.70 -9.04 13.87
N ARG A 39 -0.44 -10.34 13.70
CA ARG A 39 -1.35 -11.23 12.97
C ARG A 39 -2.77 -11.20 13.56
N ASP A 40 -2.90 -11.23 14.88
CA ASP A 40 -4.21 -11.19 15.55
C ASP A 40 -4.96 -9.87 15.33
N GLN A 41 -4.24 -8.74 15.32
CA GLN A 41 -4.85 -7.44 15.02
C GLN A 41 -5.30 -7.40 13.55
N PHE A 42 -4.45 -7.88 12.66
CA PHE A 42 -4.72 -7.93 11.23
C PHE A 42 -5.95 -8.79 10.89
N GLU A 43 -6.02 -10.02 11.41
CA GLU A 43 -7.13 -10.95 11.12
C GLU A 43 -8.49 -10.40 11.56
N LYS A 44 -8.53 -9.68 12.70
CA LYS A 44 -9.75 -9.00 13.20
C LYS A 44 -10.23 -7.89 12.27
N VAL A 45 -9.31 -7.25 11.56
CA VAL A 45 -9.56 -6.08 10.73
C VAL A 45 -9.86 -6.46 9.29
N ILE A 46 -9.13 -7.43 8.74
CA ILE A 46 -9.28 -7.80 7.33
C ILE A 46 -10.64 -8.46 7.08
N GLN A 47 -11.14 -9.31 7.99
CA GLN A 47 -12.45 -9.96 7.90
C GLN A 47 -12.71 -10.54 6.50
N ARG A 48 -11.69 -11.18 5.93
CA ARG A 48 -11.73 -11.88 4.65
C ARG A 48 -11.24 -13.30 4.84
N LYS A 49 -11.69 -14.20 3.97
CA LYS A 49 -11.24 -15.58 3.99
C LYS A 49 -9.78 -15.64 3.52
N LYS A 50 -8.91 -16.15 4.39
CA LYS A 50 -7.54 -16.53 4.01
C LYS A 50 -7.61 -17.64 2.96
N ILE A 51 -6.93 -17.45 1.84
CA ILE A 51 -6.85 -18.42 0.74
C ILE A 51 -5.73 -19.43 1.02
N ARG A 52 -4.55 -18.90 1.33
CA ARG A 52 -3.33 -19.67 1.50
C ARG A 52 -2.33 -18.89 2.35
N GLU A 53 -1.42 -19.61 2.97
CA GLU A 53 -0.18 -19.08 3.49
C GLU A 53 0.99 -19.92 2.99
N GLN A 54 2.01 -19.29 2.40
CA GLN A 54 3.18 -19.98 1.84
C GLN A 54 4.41 -19.10 1.98
N ASN A 55 5.51 -19.66 2.48
CA ASN A 55 6.79 -18.96 2.66
C ASN A 55 6.67 -17.62 3.42
N GLY A 56 5.81 -17.57 4.44
CA GLY A 56 5.58 -16.36 5.24
C GLY A 56 4.69 -15.29 4.57
N ILE A 57 4.18 -15.57 3.37
CA ILE A 57 3.25 -14.71 2.64
C ILE A 57 1.82 -15.24 2.85
N VAL A 58 0.93 -14.37 3.30
CA VAL A 58 -0.49 -14.70 3.54
C VAL A 58 -1.35 -14.08 2.45
N TYR A 59 -2.25 -14.86 1.85
CA TYR A 59 -3.06 -14.47 0.70
C TYR A 59 -4.55 -14.37 1.03
N TYR A 60 -5.20 -13.34 0.50
CA TYR A 60 -6.62 -13.05 0.65
C TYR A 60 -7.23 -12.58 -0.67
N GLU A 61 -8.54 -12.77 -0.79
CA GLU A 61 -9.35 -12.31 -1.93
C GLU A 61 -10.18 -11.09 -1.52
N ASN A 62 -10.52 -10.26 -2.51
CA ASN A 62 -11.49 -9.17 -2.36
C ASN A 62 -11.12 -8.18 -1.23
N VAL A 63 -9.85 -7.76 -1.23
CA VAL A 63 -9.33 -6.77 -0.28
C VAL A 63 -9.22 -5.42 -0.96
N GLN A 64 -9.66 -4.36 -0.25
CA GLN A 64 -9.50 -3.00 -0.72
C GLN A 64 -8.03 -2.58 -0.68
N ASP A 65 -7.58 -1.95 -1.77
CA ASP A 65 -6.27 -1.33 -1.89
C ASP A 65 -6.21 0.04 -1.17
N PRO A 66 -5.05 0.72 -1.19
CA PRO A 66 -4.88 2.01 -0.54
C PRO A 66 -5.86 3.12 -0.91
N ILE A 67 -6.40 3.11 -2.13
CA ILE A 67 -7.34 4.13 -2.59
C ILE A 67 -8.80 3.65 -2.53
N GLY A 68 -9.03 2.48 -1.92
CA GLY A 68 -10.35 1.91 -1.65
C GLY A 68 -10.92 1.04 -2.77
N LEU A 69 -10.13 0.68 -3.79
CA LEU A 69 -10.57 -0.22 -4.86
C LEU A 69 -10.41 -1.67 -4.40
N GLU A 70 -11.47 -2.46 -4.54
CA GLU A 70 -11.39 -3.90 -4.29
C GLU A 70 -10.51 -4.57 -5.34
N GLN A 71 -9.56 -5.38 -4.90
CA GLN A 71 -8.61 -6.13 -5.73
C GLN A 71 -8.86 -7.64 -5.61
N GLU A 72 -8.59 -8.37 -6.68
CA GLU A 72 -8.88 -9.80 -6.78
C GLU A 72 -8.05 -10.60 -5.78
N LEU A 73 -6.76 -10.28 -5.70
CA LEU A 73 -5.82 -10.95 -4.80
C LEU A 73 -4.99 -9.92 -4.04
N ALA A 74 -4.88 -10.10 -2.74
CA ALA A 74 -3.96 -9.37 -1.90
C ALA A 74 -3.05 -10.34 -1.13
N SER A 75 -1.81 -9.93 -0.92
CA SER A 75 -0.83 -10.69 -0.14
C SER A 75 -0.13 -9.79 0.88
N PHE A 76 0.24 -10.39 2.01
CA PHE A 76 0.77 -9.67 3.16
C PHE A 76 1.97 -10.42 3.75
N ILE A 77 3.01 -9.68 4.13
CA ILE A 77 4.23 -10.22 4.74
C ILE A 77 4.36 -9.70 6.16
N PHE A 78 4.52 -10.63 7.10
CA PHE A 78 4.72 -10.34 8.51
C PHE A 78 6.15 -10.69 8.92
N THR A 79 6.75 -9.85 9.75
CA THR A 79 7.95 -10.17 10.52
C THR A 79 7.55 -10.46 11.98
N LYS A 80 8.54 -10.68 12.85
CA LYS A 80 8.33 -10.72 14.30
C LYS A 80 7.72 -9.40 14.84
N ASP A 81 7.99 -8.28 14.17
CA ASP A 81 7.58 -6.94 14.58
C ASP A 81 6.23 -6.53 13.95
N GLY A 82 5.63 -7.41 13.14
CA GLY A 82 4.30 -7.22 12.55
C GLY A 82 4.32 -7.06 11.03
N LEU A 83 3.22 -6.55 10.48
CA LEU A 83 3.01 -6.36 9.04
C LEU A 83 3.98 -5.33 8.45
N ILE A 84 4.74 -5.72 7.41
CA ILE A 84 5.74 -4.84 6.79
C ILE A 84 5.52 -4.58 5.29
N SER A 85 4.75 -5.42 4.61
CA SER A 85 4.54 -5.31 3.17
C SER A 85 3.19 -5.88 2.76
N SER A 86 2.62 -5.27 1.74
CA SER A 86 1.38 -5.67 1.10
C SER A 86 1.50 -5.56 -0.41
N VAL A 87 0.93 -6.51 -1.13
CA VAL A 87 0.76 -6.45 -2.58
C VAL A 87 -0.69 -6.71 -2.90
N PHE A 88 -1.33 -5.76 -3.56
CA PHE A 88 -2.67 -5.90 -4.12
C PHE A 88 -2.56 -6.09 -5.63
N SER A 89 -3.35 -6.99 -6.18
CA SER A 89 -3.23 -7.41 -7.57
C SER A 89 -4.57 -7.77 -8.18
N ARG A 90 -4.66 -7.54 -9.48
CA ARG A 90 -5.77 -7.98 -10.33
C ARG A 90 -5.30 -8.22 -11.74
N PHE A 91 -5.95 -9.15 -12.43
CA PHE A 91 -5.77 -9.33 -13.86
C PHE A 91 -6.25 -8.08 -14.60
N THR A 92 -5.41 -7.58 -15.48
CA THR A 92 -5.71 -6.42 -16.32
C THR A 92 -5.03 -6.59 -17.66
N ASP A 93 -5.64 -6.11 -18.73
CA ASP A 93 -4.92 -5.79 -19.95
C ASP A 93 -4.17 -4.44 -19.79
N LEU A 94 -3.44 -4.04 -20.83
CA LEU A 94 -2.68 -2.78 -20.82
C LEU A 94 -3.59 -1.55 -20.63
N GLN A 95 -4.82 -1.58 -21.14
CA GLN A 95 -5.75 -0.46 -20.98
C GLN A 95 -6.27 -0.36 -19.55
N GLY A 96 -6.64 -1.48 -18.94
CA GLY A 96 -7.05 -1.58 -17.54
C GLY A 96 -5.94 -1.13 -16.61
N HIS A 97 -4.71 -1.56 -16.87
CA HIS A 97 -3.53 -1.10 -16.15
C HIS A 97 -3.36 0.42 -16.23
N LYS A 98 -3.42 1.00 -17.44
CA LYS A 98 -3.30 2.45 -17.65
C LYS A 98 -4.39 3.24 -16.90
N LYS A 99 -5.62 2.70 -16.81
CA LYS A 99 -6.70 3.32 -16.02
C LYS A 99 -6.33 3.39 -14.53
N ILE A 100 -5.83 2.28 -13.96
CA ILE A 100 -5.42 2.23 -12.54
C ILE A 100 -4.23 3.15 -12.28
N PHE A 101 -3.21 3.13 -13.15
CA PHE A 101 -2.08 4.05 -13.09
C PHE A 101 -2.54 5.51 -13.02
N ASN A 102 -3.48 5.91 -13.87
CA ASN A 102 -4.03 7.27 -13.86
C ASN A 102 -4.86 7.57 -12.60
N GLN A 103 -5.62 6.60 -12.07
CA GLN A 103 -6.33 6.78 -10.80
C GLN A 103 -5.37 7.10 -9.64
N TYR A 104 -4.25 6.39 -9.55
CA TYR A 104 -3.22 6.66 -8.53
C TYR A 104 -2.51 8.01 -8.76
N ARG A 105 -2.24 8.39 -10.02
CA ARG A 105 -1.70 9.74 -10.34
C ARG A 105 -2.65 10.84 -9.91
N GLU A 106 -3.93 10.70 -10.23
CA GLU A 106 -4.95 11.68 -9.83
C GLU A 106 -5.16 11.72 -8.31
N TYR A 107 -5.06 10.58 -7.63
CA TYR A 107 -5.19 10.50 -6.18
C TYR A 107 -4.12 11.33 -5.45
N PHE A 108 -2.87 11.26 -5.91
CA PHE A 108 -1.72 11.91 -5.27
C PHE A 108 -1.32 13.26 -5.90
N LYS A 109 -2.03 13.75 -6.91
CA LYS A 109 -1.61 14.94 -7.70
C LYS A 109 -1.36 16.21 -6.89
N ASN A 110 -2.08 16.37 -5.78
CA ASN A 110 -2.03 17.56 -4.93
C ASN A 110 -1.17 17.37 -3.68
N VAL A 111 -0.50 16.22 -3.52
CA VAL A 111 0.37 16.00 -2.37
C VAL A 111 1.67 16.79 -2.54
N PRO A 112 2.06 17.62 -1.56
CA PRO A 112 3.30 18.40 -1.63
C PRO A 112 4.54 17.52 -1.81
N LYS A 113 5.49 17.96 -2.66
CA LYS A 113 6.73 17.22 -2.95
C LYS A 113 7.61 16.96 -1.72
N ASN A 114 7.57 17.85 -0.72
CA ASN A 114 8.30 17.67 0.53
C ASN A 114 7.69 16.59 1.44
N LYS A 115 6.46 16.12 1.16
CA LYS A 115 5.80 15.01 1.86
C LYS A 115 5.84 13.71 1.08
N LEU A 116 5.98 13.79 -0.25
CA LEU A 116 5.92 12.62 -1.12
C LEU A 116 6.79 12.81 -2.35
N THR A 117 7.81 11.96 -2.48
CA THR A 117 8.62 11.88 -3.69
C THR A 117 7.92 10.98 -4.70
N LYS A 118 7.97 11.37 -5.99
CA LYS A 118 7.36 10.64 -7.11
C LYS A 118 8.41 10.35 -8.19
N ILE A 119 8.48 9.10 -8.63
CA ILE A 119 9.22 8.66 -9.82
C ILE A 119 8.25 7.93 -10.74
N GLU A 120 8.12 8.37 -11.99
CA GLU A 120 7.21 7.78 -12.97
C GLU A 120 7.93 7.37 -14.25
N ASN A 121 7.54 6.22 -14.82
CA ASN A 121 7.93 5.74 -16.13
C ASN A 121 6.66 5.64 -16.98
N LEU A 122 6.44 6.66 -17.82
CA LEU A 122 5.24 6.78 -18.65
C LEU A 122 5.18 5.74 -19.78
N LYS A 123 6.33 5.19 -20.19
CA LYS A 123 6.38 4.16 -21.25
C LYS A 123 5.70 2.89 -20.78
N ASP A 124 5.96 2.48 -19.54
CA ASP A 124 5.41 1.26 -18.95
C ASP A 124 4.23 1.52 -18.01
N ASN A 125 3.78 2.79 -17.90
CA ASN A 125 2.76 3.23 -16.93
C ASN A 125 3.09 2.77 -15.50
N ALA A 126 4.36 2.83 -15.12
CA ALA A 126 4.84 2.46 -13.80
C ALA A 126 5.12 3.72 -12.95
N ILE A 127 4.87 3.63 -11.65
CA ILE A 127 5.08 4.75 -10.73
C ILE A 127 5.48 4.27 -9.35
N LEU A 128 6.35 5.03 -8.71
CA LEU A 128 6.78 4.86 -7.33
C LEU A 128 6.57 6.18 -6.59
N TYR A 129 5.86 6.08 -5.48
CA TYR A 129 5.73 7.12 -4.47
C TYR A 129 6.47 6.69 -3.22
N TYR A 130 7.17 7.59 -2.56
CA TYR A 130 7.80 7.28 -1.27
C TYR A 130 7.98 8.53 -0.39
N ASN A 131 7.92 8.31 0.92
CA ASN A 131 8.33 9.26 1.97
C ASN A 131 9.51 8.63 2.74
N ASP A 132 9.83 9.09 3.95
CA ASP A 132 11.00 8.62 4.71
C ASP A 132 11.03 7.11 5.05
N ASN A 133 9.87 6.45 5.12
CA ASN A 133 9.79 5.07 5.63
C ASN A 133 8.94 4.12 4.76
N ILE A 134 8.08 4.67 3.91
CA ILE A 134 7.05 3.91 3.18
C ILE A 134 7.17 4.21 1.71
N LEU A 135 7.05 3.16 0.91
CA LEU A 135 6.90 3.26 -0.53
C LEU A 135 5.59 2.64 -0.99
N LEU A 136 5.08 3.18 -2.10
CA LEU A 136 3.95 2.65 -2.85
C LEU A 136 4.34 2.60 -4.33
N SER A 137 4.27 1.42 -4.95
CA SER A 137 4.56 1.25 -6.37
C SER A 137 3.39 0.64 -7.13
N ILE A 138 3.10 1.15 -8.32
CA ILE A 138 2.18 0.55 -9.28
C ILE A 138 2.98 0.11 -10.51
N LYS A 139 2.85 -1.15 -10.92
CA LYS A 139 3.48 -1.69 -12.13
C LYS A 139 2.61 -2.74 -12.82
N TYR A 140 2.88 -2.96 -14.10
CA TYR A 140 2.30 -4.05 -14.89
C TYR A 140 3.26 -5.23 -14.95
N PHE A 141 2.78 -6.43 -14.63
CA PHE A 141 3.59 -7.65 -14.70
C PHE A 141 2.69 -8.87 -14.91
N ASN A 142 3.06 -9.76 -15.84
CA ASN A 142 2.33 -11.01 -16.11
C ASN A 142 0.80 -10.86 -16.24
N ASN A 143 0.35 -9.88 -17.03
CA ASN A 143 -1.07 -9.58 -17.24
C ASN A 143 -1.82 -9.16 -15.96
N GLN A 144 -1.10 -8.60 -14.99
CA GLN A 144 -1.64 -8.08 -13.76
C GLN A 144 -1.14 -6.67 -13.49
N THR A 145 -2.00 -5.87 -12.87
CA THR A 145 -1.57 -4.64 -12.20
C THR A 145 -1.22 -4.99 -10.77
N LEU A 146 0.00 -4.64 -10.35
CA LEU A 146 0.49 -4.84 -9.00
C LEU A 146 0.61 -3.49 -8.30
N ILE A 147 -0.02 -3.38 -7.13
CA ILE A 147 0.09 -2.24 -6.21
C ILE A 147 0.79 -2.74 -4.96
N THR A 148 2.04 -2.34 -4.77
CA THR A 148 2.84 -2.72 -3.60
C THR A 148 2.91 -1.55 -2.63
N VAL A 149 2.66 -1.80 -1.34
CA VAL A 149 2.91 -0.83 -0.26
C VAL A 149 3.73 -1.50 0.81
N GLN A 150 4.88 -0.94 1.16
CA GLN A 150 5.79 -1.55 2.12
C GLN A 150 6.64 -0.55 2.86
N LEU A 151 7.06 -0.94 4.06
CA LEU A 151 8.22 -0.33 4.72
C LEU A 151 9.47 -0.61 3.88
N TYR A 152 10.42 0.32 3.90
CA TYR A 152 11.66 0.16 3.16
C TYR A 152 12.89 0.60 3.95
N ASN A 153 14.03 0.05 3.56
CA ASN A 153 15.35 0.57 3.85
C ASN A 153 15.99 1.05 2.52
N ASN A 154 17.15 1.70 2.58
CA ASN A 154 17.79 2.28 1.39
C ASN A 154 17.99 1.25 0.26
N GLU A 155 18.36 0.01 0.58
CA GLU A 155 18.54 -1.07 -0.40
C GLU A 155 17.23 -1.39 -1.15
N ILE A 156 16.11 -1.50 -0.43
CA ILE A 156 14.80 -1.74 -1.02
C ILE A 156 14.39 -0.54 -1.88
N LEU A 157 14.60 0.69 -1.41
CA LEU A 157 14.27 1.89 -2.17
C LEU A 157 15.07 1.94 -3.48
N ASP A 158 16.38 1.73 -3.41
CA ASP A 158 17.27 1.75 -4.58
C ASP A 158 16.85 0.68 -5.60
N TYR A 159 16.55 -0.53 -5.13
CA TYR A 159 16.01 -1.59 -5.98
C TYR A 159 14.73 -1.15 -6.69
N ARG A 160 13.76 -0.54 -5.97
CA ARG A 160 12.50 -0.07 -6.57
C ARG A 160 12.71 1.08 -7.54
N ILE A 161 13.64 1.99 -7.26
CA ILE A 161 13.99 3.08 -8.16
C ILE A 161 14.58 2.53 -9.47
N LYS A 162 15.52 1.58 -9.37
CA LYS A 162 16.11 0.91 -10.54
C LYS A 162 15.04 0.17 -11.34
N GLU A 163 14.19 -0.60 -10.66
CA GLU A 163 13.07 -1.35 -11.26
C GLU A 163 12.16 -0.44 -12.08
N ILE A 164 11.69 0.68 -11.50
CA ILE A 164 10.78 1.61 -12.20
C ILE A 164 11.45 2.32 -13.37
N LYS A 165 12.73 2.67 -13.24
CA LYS A 165 13.50 3.31 -14.32
C LYS A 165 13.95 2.31 -15.40
N ASN A 166 13.68 1.02 -15.25
CA ASN A 166 14.22 -0.06 -16.09
C ASN A 166 15.75 -0.01 -16.26
N ILE A 167 16.47 0.43 -15.23
CA ILE A 167 17.93 0.41 -15.25
C ILE A 167 18.34 -1.04 -15.01
N LYS A 168 18.73 -1.74 -16.09
CA LYS A 168 19.42 -3.03 -15.97
C LYS A 168 20.88 -2.76 -15.58
N GLU A 169 21.39 -3.53 -14.62
CA GLU A 169 22.83 -3.57 -14.31
C GLU A 169 23.62 -4.17 -15.47
#